data_AF-A0A448HHZ1-F1
#
_entry.id   AF-A0A448HHZ1-F1
#
_cell.length_a   1.000
_cell.length_b   1.000
_cell.length_c   1.000
_cell.angle_alpha   90.00
_cell.angle_beta   90.00
_cell.angle_gamma   90.00
#
_symmetry.space_group_name_H-M   'P 1'
#
loop_
_entity.id
_entity.type
_entity.pdbx_description
1 polymer ?
#
loop_
_entity_poly.entity_id
_entity_poly.type
_entity_poly.pdbx_seq_one_letter_code
_entity_poly.pdbx_strand_id
1 'polypeptide(L)'
;MTAESLSDEELGYTVTSVPEGMDAVQAEVVQAYVAYDQFTWRLWLTPAGTGTGMDGADEVMTETVRARIERSYSEREAGRYVEGQVRSAIEEVFVYDETVPATAEIIVCDDRGDMRDYDGSGQDVTSPDIQGRFKYSMRLERAGTEWRVSGEEILSHNQCSVS
;
A
#
# COMPACT_ATOMS: atom_id res chain seq x y z
N MET A 1 -19.51 1.84 0.35
CA MET A 1 -18.21 1.15 0.24
C MET A 1 -18.08 0.21 1.42
N THR A 2 -17.49 -0.98 1.23
CA THR A 2 -17.20 -1.94 2.30
C THR A 2 -15.76 -2.40 2.21
N ALA A 3 -15.21 -2.92 3.31
CA ALA A 3 -13.87 -3.50 3.34
C ALA A 3 -13.73 -4.65 2.32
N GLU A 4 -14.73 -5.53 2.26
CA GLU A 4 -14.80 -6.62 1.26
C GLU A 4 -14.71 -6.09 -0.18
N SER A 5 -15.43 -5.01 -0.51
CA SER A 5 -15.40 -4.44 -1.87
C SER A 5 -14.05 -3.83 -2.30
N LEU A 6 -13.13 -3.63 -1.34
CA LEU A 6 -11.80 -3.09 -1.57
C LEU A 6 -10.71 -4.18 -1.59
N SER A 7 -11.07 -5.43 -1.32
CA SER A 7 -10.14 -6.56 -1.31
C SER A 7 -9.89 -7.10 -2.73
N ASP A 8 -8.73 -7.72 -2.93
CA ASP A 8 -8.34 -8.42 -4.16
C ASP A 8 -7.82 -9.81 -3.78
N GLU A 9 -8.71 -10.81 -3.88
CA GLU A 9 -8.41 -12.20 -3.48
C GLU A 9 -7.34 -12.84 -4.37
N GLU A 10 -7.28 -12.49 -5.66
CA GLU A 10 -6.27 -13.03 -6.58
C GLU A 10 -4.87 -12.53 -6.20
N LEU A 11 -4.78 -11.29 -5.75
CA LEU A 11 -3.54 -10.70 -5.22
C LEU A 11 -3.19 -11.20 -3.81
N GLY A 12 -4.13 -11.80 -3.07
CA GLY A 12 -3.96 -12.08 -1.64
C GLY A 12 -3.98 -10.81 -0.78
N TYR A 13 -4.66 -9.76 -1.26
CA TYR A 13 -4.82 -8.48 -0.58
C TYR A 13 -6.21 -8.37 0.05
N THR A 14 -6.29 -8.17 1.36
CA THR A 14 -7.55 -8.09 2.10
C THR A 14 -7.63 -6.79 2.87
N VAL A 15 -8.70 -6.02 2.67
CA VAL A 15 -9.06 -4.93 3.58
C VAL A 15 -9.96 -5.50 4.66
N THR A 16 -9.54 -5.44 5.92
CA THR A 16 -10.27 -6.04 7.05
C THR A 16 -11.29 -5.09 7.65
N SER A 17 -11.01 -3.78 7.64
CA SER A 17 -11.91 -2.75 8.17
C SER A 17 -11.70 -1.40 7.50
N VAL A 18 -12.75 -0.59 7.52
CA VAL A 18 -12.74 0.83 7.10
C VAL A 18 -13.53 1.66 8.12
N PRO A 19 -13.25 2.97 8.25
CA PRO A 19 -13.98 3.81 9.18
C PRO A 19 -15.47 3.89 8.84
N GLU A 20 -16.32 3.90 9.86
CA GLU A 20 -17.75 4.13 9.68
C GLU A 20 -18.06 5.62 9.46
N GLY A 21 -19.17 5.91 8.77
CA GLY A 21 -19.67 7.29 8.64
C GLY A 21 -18.83 8.22 7.75
N MET A 22 -17.94 7.67 6.92
CA MET A 22 -17.16 8.45 5.95
C MET A 22 -18.05 9.22 4.98
N ASP A 23 -17.66 10.46 4.70
CA ASP A 23 -18.22 11.21 3.58
C ASP A 23 -17.70 10.72 2.22
N ALA A 24 -18.20 11.33 1.14
CA ALA A 24 -17.83 10.94 -0.21
C ALA A 24 -16.34 11.16 -0.51
N VAL A 25 -15.73 12.23 0.03
CA VAL A 25 -14.32 12.56 -0.24
C VAL A 25 -13.41 11.63 0.54
N GLN A 26 -13.73 11.32 1.80
CA GLN A 26 -13.02 10.32 2.58
C GLN A 26 -13.08 8.94 1.90
N ALA A 27 -14.23 8.57 1.33
CA ALA A 27 -14.36 7.32 0.59
C ALA A 27 -13.48 7.30 -0.68
N GLU A 28 -13.38 8.41 -1.42
CA GLU A 28 -12.48 8.55 -2.57
C GLU A 28 -11.00 8.42 -2.17
N VAL A 29 -10.59 9.03 -1.04
CA VAL A 29 -9.22 8.92 -0.50
C VAL A 29 -8.88 7.47 -0.16
N VAL A 30 -9.80 6.75 0.49
CA VAL A 30 -9.63 5.32 0.81
C VAL A 30 -9.46 4.49 -0.46
N GLN A 31 -10.28 4.72 -1.48
CA GLN A 31 -10.18 4.02 -2.76
C GLN A 31 -8.82 4.26 -3.44
N ALA A 32 -8.35 5.51 -3.43
CA ALA A 32 -7.05 5.86 -3.99
C ALA A 32 -5.89 5.21 -3.24
N TYR A 33 -5.94 5.20 -1.90
CA TYR A 33 -4.95 4.49 -1.08
C TYR A 33 -4.93 3.00 -1.40
N VAL A 34 -6.09 2.34 -1.41
CA VAL A 34 -6.17 0.90 -1.70
C VAL A 34 -5.65 0.58 -3.10
N ALA A 35 -5.96 1.41 -4.11
CA ALA A 35 -5.43 1.24 -5.45
C ALA A 35 -3.89 1.34 -5.48
N TYR A 36 -3.32 2.31 -4.76
CA TYR A 36 -1.87 2.43 -4.58
C TYR A 36 -1.25 1.21 -3.89
N ASP A 37 -1.88 0.74 -2.83
CA ASP A 37 -1.34 -0.34 -2.01
C ASP A 37 -1.37 -1.67 -2.78
N GLN A 38 -2.49 -1.97 -3.46
CA GLN A 38 -2.58 -3.11 -4.38
C GLN A 38 -1.56 -3.02 -5.52
N PHE A 39 -1.37 -1.84 -6.14
CA PHE A 39 -0.35 -1.63 -7.16
C PHE A 39 1.03 -2.00 -6.62
N THR A 40 1.37 -1.51 -5.43
CA THR A 40 2.66 -1.76 -4.78
C THR A 40 2.83 -3.24 -4.45
N TRP A 41 1.81 -3.91 -3.92
CA TRP A 41 1.88 -5.34 -3.62
C TRP A 41 2.02 -6.22 -4.85
N ARG A 42 1.41 -5.86 -5.99
CA ARG A 42 1.64 -6.57 -7.26
C ARG A 42 3.12 -6.56 -7.66
N LEU A 43 3.85 -5.47 -7.41
CA LEU A 43 5.29 -5.41 -7.68
C LEU A 43 6.09 -6.39 -6.83
N TRP A 44 5.79 -6.46 -5.53
CA TRP A 44 6.58 -7.26 -4.58
C TRP A 44 6.26 -8.74 -4.64
N LEU A 45 5.00 -9.09 -4.88
CA LEU A 45 4.53 -10.47 -5.03
C LEU A 45 4.96 -11.09 -6.36
N THR A 46 5.16 -10.26 -7.40
CA THR A 46 5.68 -10.72 -8.69
C THR A 46 7.22 -10.81 -8.64
N PRO A 47 7.82 -11.87 -9.22
CA PRO A 47 9.27 -11.95 -9.35
C PRO A 47 9.87 -10.73 -10.05
N ALA A 48 10.93 -10.16 -9.45
CA ALA A 48 11.60 -9.00 -9.97
C ALA A 48 12.10 -9.23 -11.41
N GLY A 49 11.80 -8.28 -12.31
CA GLY A 49 12.11 -8.41 -13.73
C GLY A 49 11.10 -9.22 -14.54
N THR A 50 9.97 -9.60 -13.93
CA THR A 50 8.80 -10.19 -14.60
C THR A 50 7.57 -9.31 -14.35
N GLY A 51 6.67 -9.19 -15.32
CA GLY A 51 5.48 -8.31 -15.23
C GLY A 51 5.66 -6.93 -15.88
N THR A 52 4.74 -6.01 -15.57
CA THR A 52 4.66 -4.66 -16.17
C THR A 52 5.52 -3.62 -15.44
N GLY A 53 6.09 -3.95 -14.28
CA GLY A 53 6.88 -3.00 -13.50
C GLY A 53 6.06 -1.75 -13.13
N MET A 54 6.60 -0.56 -13.40
CA MET A 54 6.01 0.72 -12.99
C MET A 54 4.93 1.28 -13.94
N ASP A 55 4.51 0.53 -14.96
CA ASP A 55 3.44 0.97 -15.87
C ASP A 55 2.13 1.19 -15.09
N GLY A 56 1.55 2.39 -15.18
CA GLY A 56 0.33 2.79 -14.45
C GLY A 56 0.56 3.40 -13.06
N ALA A 57 1.81 3.53 -12.61
CA ALA A 57 2.11 4.10 -11.30
C ALA A 57 1.60 5.55 -11.13
N ASP A 58 1.60 6.34 -12.21
CA ASP A 58 1.18 7.74 -12.20
C ASP A 58 -0.31 7.95 -11.92
N GLU A 59 -1.12 6.89 -12.02
CA GLU A 59 -2.54 6.91 -11.67
C GLU A 59 -2.75 6.91 -10.14
N VAL A 60 -1.83 6.29 -9.39
CA VAL A 60 -2.02 5.99 -7.95
C VAL A 60 -1.05 6.72 -7.01
N MET A 61 0.07 7.23 -7.53
CA MET A 61 1.09 7.90 -6.71
C MET A 61 1.71 9.11 -7.41
N THR A 62 2.33 9.98 -6.63
CA THR A 62 3.10 11.12 -7.16
C THR A 62 4.45 10.67 -7.70
N GLU A 63 5.08 11.49 -8.54
CA GLU A 63 6.41 11.20 -9.10
C GLU A 63 7.46 10.99 -7.99
N THR A 64 7.34 11.70 -6.86
CA THR A 64 8.24 11.52 -5.71
C THR A 64 8.15 10.10 -5.14
N VAL A 65 6.92 9.59 -4.94
CA VAL A 65 6.70 8.23 -4.43
C VAL A 65 7.10 7.20 -5.50
N ARG A 66 6.75 7.44 -6.76
CA ARG A 66 7.13 6.61 -7.91
C ARG A 66 8.64 6.40 -7.98
N ALA A 67 9.42 7.48 -7.97
CA ALA A 67 10.88 7.40 -8.03
C ALA A 67 11.48 6.62 -6.84
N ARG A 68 10.89 6.75 -5.64
CA ARG A 68 11.32 5.99 -4.46
C ARG A 68 11.07 4.48 -4.65
N ILE A 69 9.86 4.10 -5.08
CA ILE A 69 9.49 2.70 -5.30
C ILE A 69 10.30 2.11 -6.46
N GLU A 70 10.42 2.82 -7.57
CA GLU A 70 11.17 2.38 -8.74
C GLU A 70 12.63 2.10 -8.40
N ARG A 71 13.26 2.99 -7.61
CA ARG A 71 14.62 2.75 -7.11
C ARG A 71 14.69 1.46 -6.29
N SER A 72 13.82 1.29 -5.30
CA SER A 72 13.79 0.09 -4.45
C SER A 72 13.50 -1.19 -5.25
N TYR A 73 12.64 -1.12 -6.27
CA TYR A 73 12.34 -2.25 -7.14
C TYR A 73 13.52 -2.58 -8.08
N SER A 74 14.21 -1.57 -8.61
CA SER A 74 15.38 -1.75 -9.49
C SER A 74 16.61 -2.32 -8.79
N GLU A 75 16.75 -2.06 -7.49
CA GLU A 75 17.83 -2.58 -6.65
C GLU A 75 17.56 -4.03 -6.18
N ARG A 76 16.35 -4.53 -6.43
CA ARG A 76 15.94 -5.87 -6.04
C ARG A 76 16.70 -6.92 -6.86
N GLU A 77 17.13 -7.97 -6.18
CA GLU A 77 17.72 -9.13 -6.83
C GLU A 77 16.75 -9.71 -7.87
N ALA A 78 17.25 -9.96 -9.08
CA ALA A 78 16.45 -10.51 -10.16
C ALA A 78 15.81 -11.85 -9.75
N GLY A 79 14.53 -12.02 -10.03
CA GLY A 79 13.77 -13.21 -9.65
C GLY A 79 13.35 -13.26 -8.18
N ARG A 80 13.81 -12.36 -7.29
CA ARG A 80 13.32 -12.29 -5.90
C ARG A 80 11.84 -11.94 -5.88
N TYR A 81 11.07 -12.56 -5.00
CA TYR A 81 9.63 -12.37 -4.85
C TYR A 81 9.19 -12.57 -3.40
N VAL A 82 8.03 -12.05 -3.03
CA VAL A 82 7.41 -12.31 -1.72
C VAL A 82 6.16 -13.16 -1.95
N GLU A 83 5.87 -14.10 -1.06
CA GLU A 83 4.61 -14.84 -1.02
C GLU A 83 3.87 -14.56 0.29
N GLY A 84 2.57 -14.81 0.30
CA GLY A 84 1.71 -14.67 1.46
C GLY A 84 0.56 -13.73 1.20
N GLN A 85 -0.13 -13.34 2.27
CA GLN A 85 -1.26 -12.43 2.24
C GLN A 85 -0.91 -11.13 2.95
N VAL A 86 -1.56 -10.05 2.51
CA VAL A 86 -1.53 -8.76 3.19
C VAL A 86 -2.94 -8.44 3.66
N ARG A 87 -3.07 -8.13 4.95
CA ARG A 87 -4.34 -7.70 5.55
C ARG A 87 -4.17 -6.26 5.99
N SER A 88 -4.99 -5.34 5.49
CA SER A 88 -4.91 -3.92 5.82
C SER A 88 -6.18 -3.47 6.54
N ALA A 89 -6.03 -2.87 7.72
CA ALA A 89 -7.10 -2.19 8.43
C ALA A 89 -6.93 -0.68 8.25
N ILE A 90 -7.96 -0.02 7.72
CA ILE A 90 -7.98 1.43 7.58
C ILE A 90 -8.57 2.01 8.85
N GLU A 91 -7.72 2.65 9.66
CA GLU A 91 -8.06 3.11 11.00
C GLU A 91 -8.70 4.51 10.98
N GLU A 92 -8.06 5.46 10.28
CA GLU A 92 -8.47 6.87 10.28
C GLU A 92 -8.25 7.51 8.91
N VAL A 93 -9.12 8.46 8.54
CA VAL A 93 -9.02 9.21 7.28
C VAL A 93 -9.31 10.69 7.56
N PHE A 94 -8.33 11.53 7.26
CA PHE A 94 -8.40 12.98 7.43
C PHE A 94 -8.29 13.65 6.06
N VAL A 95 -9.17 14.60 5.78
CA VAL A 95 -9.15 15.40 4.55
C VAL A 95 -8.92 16.86 4.93
N TYR A 96 -8.00 17.49 4.22
CA TYR A 96 -7.63 18.90 4.37
C TYR A 96 -7.86 19.59 3.03
N ASP A 97 -9.05 20.17 2.84
CA ASP A 97 -9.49 20.80 1.60
C ASP A 97 -9.37 22.33 1.61
N GLU A 98 -8.93 22.91 2.73
CA GLU A 98 -8.62 24.33 2.86
C GLU A 98 -7.28 24.73 2.20
N THR A 99 -6.47 23.74 1.79
CA THR A 99 -5.18 23.92 1.11
C THR A 99 -5.31 23.67 -0.39
N VAL A 100 -4.39 24.27 -1.18
CA VAL A 100 -4.30 24.03 -2.63
C VAL A 100 -2.88 23.53 -2.98
N PRO A 101 -2.72 22.28 -3.44
CA PRO A 101 -3.78 21.27 -3.60
C PRO A 101 -4.33 20.79 -2.25
N ALA A 102 -5.56 20.26 -2.26
CA ALA A 102 -6.12 19.56 -1.12
C ALA A 102 -5.25 18.34 -0.79
N THR A 103 -5.11 18.04 0.49
CA THR A 103 -4.31 16.91 0.98
C THR A 103 -5.17 16.00 1.86
N ALA A 104 -4.76 14.75 2.02
CA ALA A 104 -5.37 13.84 2.95
C ALA A 104 -4.30 13.02 3.67
N GLU A 105 -4.67 12.51 4.84
CA GLU A 105 -3.87 11.56 5.62
C GLU A 105 -4.73 10.34 5.93
N ILE A 106 -4.18 9.16 5.74
CA ILE A 106 -4.81 7.89 6.09
C ILE A 106 -3.88 7.12 7.02
N ILE A 107 -4.45 6.63 8.12
CA ILE A 107 -3.74 5.79 9.09
C ILE A 107 -4.18 4.36 8.87
N VAL A 108 -3.20 3.47 8.68
CA VAL A 108 -3.46 2.05 8.36
C VAL A 108 -2.60 1.14 9.22
N CYS A 109 -3.12 -0.05 9.48
CA CYS A 109 -2.34 -1.16 10.03
C CYS A 109 -2.29 -2.28 9.00
N ASP A 110 -1.10 -2.64 8.56
CA ASP A 110 -0.89 -3.78 7.67
C ASP A 110 -0.34 -4.96 8.46
N ASP A 111 -1.01 -6.10 8.36
CA ASP A 111 -0.53 -7.39 8.82
C ASP A 111 0.04 -8.19 7.65
N ARG A 112 1.34 -8.44 7.77
CA ARG A 112 2.19 -9.20 6.86
C ARG A 112 2.84 -10.37 7.59
N GLY A 113 2.26 -10.81 8.71
CA GLY A 113 2.83 -11.85 9.57
C GLY A 113 3.03 -13.19 8.87
N ASP A 114 2.22 -13.47 7.84
CA ASP A 114 2.30 -14.72 7.07
C ASP A 114 3.23 -14.62 5.85
N MET A 115 3.80 -13.44 5.56
CA MET A 115 4.63 -13.23 4.38
C MET A 115 5.98 -13.95 4.48
N ARG A 116 6.46 -14.42 3.33
CA ARG A 116 7.76 -15.06 3.10
C ARG A 116 8.49 -14.40 1.94
N ASP A 117 9.78 -14.15 2.08
CA ASP A 117 10.64 -13.59 1.03
C ASP A 117 11.52 -14.70 0.44
N TYR A 118 11.56 -14.78 -0.89
CA TYR A 118 12.35 -15.78 -1.60
C TYR A 118 13.31 -15.10 -2.57
N ASP A 119 14.59 -15.47 -2.50
CA ASP A 119 15.61 -14.98 -3.44
C ASP A 119 15.42 -15.54 -4.87
N GLY A 120 16.27 -15.11 -5.80
CA GLY A 120 16.17 -15.53 -7.20
C GLY A 120 16.39 -17.03 -7.44
N SER A 121 16.90 -17.76 -6.45
CA SER A 121 17.07 -19.23 -6.48
C SER A 121 15.90 -19.99 -5.84
N GLY A 122 14.98 -19.27 -5.19
CA GLY A 122 13.86 -19.84 -4.42
C GLY A 122 14.22 -20.19 -2.97
N GLN A 123 15.33 -19.69 -2.42
CA GLN A 123 15.65 -19.85 -1.01
C GLN A 123 14.89 -18.83 -0.17
N ASP A 124 14.28 -19.29 0.93
CA ASP A 124 13.62 -18.42 1.92
C ASP A 124 14.66 -17.56 2.64
N VAL A 125 14.51 -16.24 2.49
CA VAL A 125 15.35 -15.18 3.07
C VAL A 125 14.52 -14.20 3.91
N THR A 126 13.38 -14.65 4.43
CA THR A 126 12.44 -13.84 5.20
C THR A 126 13.11 -13.14 6.39
N SER A 127 12.93 -11.82 6.48
CA SER A 127 13.40 -11.02 7.62
C SER A 127 12.23 -10.34 8.37
N PRO A 128 12.43 -9.92 9.63
CA PRO A 128 11.44 -9.13 10.36
C PRO A 128 11.12 -7.77 9.73
N ASP A 129 11.93 -7.30 8.78
CA ASP A 129 11.66 -6.05 8.06
C ASP A 129 10.49 -6.21 7.08
N ILE A 130 10.24 -7.44 6.64
CA ILE A 130 9.13 -7.75 5.73
C ILE A 130 7.96 -8.48 6.41
N GLN A 131 8.21 -9.07 7.57
CA GLN A 131 7.24 -9.88 8.29
C GLN A 131 6.88 -9.23 9.63
N GLY A 132 5.59 -8.97 9.84
CA GLY A 132 5.07 -8.38 11.06
C GLY A 132 3.87 -7.49 10.79
N ARG A 133 3.51 -6.69 11.79
CA ARG A 133 2.48 -5.66 11.65
C ARG A 133 3.12 -4.27 11.58
N PHE A 134 2.66 -3.43 10.67
CA PHE A 134 3.22 -2.11 10.44
C PHE A 134 2.10 -1.10 10.43
N LYS A 135 2.24 -0.07 11.27
CA LYS A 135 1.31 1.07 11.26
C LYS A 135 1.91 2.16 10.40
N TYR A 136 1.17 2.62 9.40
CA TYR A 136 1.60 3.68 8.51
C TYR A 136 0.69 4.92 8.63
N SER A 137 1.29 6.09 8.43
CA SER A 137 0.61 7.27 7.95
C SER A 137 0.93 7.42 6.47
N MET A 138 -0.11 7.45 5.64
CA MET A 138 0.03 7.72 4.21
C MET A 138 -0.55 9.09 3.92
N ARG A 139 0.21 9.90 3.19
CA ARG A 139 -0.23 11.20 2.72
C ARG A 139 -0.70 11.07 1.27
N LEU A 140 -1.80 11.72 0.96
CA LEU A 140 -2.32 11.85 -0.39
C LEU A 140 -2.43 13.33 -0.76
N GLU A 141 -2.19 13.63 -2.03
CA GLU A 141 -2.47 14.95 -2.59
C GLU A 141 -3.46 14.83 -3.75
N ARG A 142 -4.28 15.87 -3.92
CA ARG A 142 -5.27 15.90 -4.98
C ARG A 142 -4.64 16.42 -6.28
N ALA A 143 -4.63 15.57 -7.29
CA ALA A 143 -4.18 15.87 -8.65
C ALA A 143 -5.41 16.03 -9.57
N GLY A 144 -5.86 17.28 -9.75
CA GLY A 144 -7.10 17.55 -10.50
C GLY A 144 -8.32 17.04 -9.73
N THR A 145 -8.95 15.98 -10.23
CA THR A 145 -10.10 15.33 -9.56
C THR A 145 -9.71 14.06 -8.80
N GLU A 146 -8.49 13.57 -8.97
CA GLU A 146 -8.02 12.29 -8.42
C GLU A 146 -7.13 12.49 -7.20
N TRP A 147 -7.04 11.47 -6.35
CA TRP A 147 -6.14 11.42 -5.21
C TRP A 147 -4.96 10.50 -5.52
N ARG A 148 -3.75 10.91 -5.13
CA ARG A 148 -2.52 10.12 -5.32
C ARG A 148 -1.71 10.10 -4.05
N VAL A 149 -1.15 8.94 -3.71
CA VAL A 149 -0.25 8.82 -2.57
C VAL A 149 1.02 9.63 -2.84
N SER A 150 1.31 10.57 -1.93
CA SER A 150 2.40 11.54 -2.00
C SER A 150 3.47 11.29 -0.93
N GLY A 151 3.19 10.44 0.05
CA GLY A 151 4.18 10.04 1.04
C GLY A 151 3.69 8.92 1.94
N GLU A 152 4.64 8.32 2.63
CA GLU A 152 4.47 7.22 3.56
C GLU A 152 5.41 7.46 4.75
N GLU A 153 4.91 7.17 5.94
CA GLU A 153 5.68 7.19 7.18
C GLU A 153 5.29 6.01 8.04
N ILE A 154 6.29 5.27 8.54
CA ILE A 154 6.05 4.22 9.52
C ILE A 154 5.88 4.86 10.90
N LEU A 155 4.73 4.63 11.51
CA LEU A 155 4.41 5.09 12.86
C LEU A 155 4.82 4.08 13.94
N SER A 156 4.64 2.78 13.68
CA SER A 156 5.05 1.74 14.63
C SER A 156 5.18 0.36 14.01
N HIS A 157 5.94 -0.51 14.66
CA HIS A 157 6.07 -1.92 14.33
C HIS A 157 5.45 -2.77 15.44
N ASN A 158 4.66 -3.77 15.05
CA ASN A 158 4.01 -4.76 15.92
C ASN A 158 3.13 -4.18 17.04
N GLN A 159 2.66 -2.94 16.88
CA GLN A 159 1.89 -2.19 17.88
C GLN A 159 0.49 -1.77 17.37
N CYS A 160 0.06 -2.30 16.21
CA CYS A 160 -1.28 -2.12 15.66
C CYS A 160 -1.97 -3.48 15.46
N SER A 161 -3.27 -3.45 15.15
CA SER A 161 -4.09 -4.64 14.92
C SER A 161 -4.93 -4.50 13.66
N VAL A 162 -5.22 -5.63 13.01
CA VAL A 162 -6.09 -5.72 11.83
C VAL A 162 -7.46 -6.34 12.13
N SER A 163 -7.77 -6.45 13.44
CA SER A 163 -8.96 -7.09 14.02
C SER A 163 -10.21 -6.24 13.91
#